data_AF-A0A810N804-F1
#
_entry.id   AF-A0A810N804-F1
#
_cell.length_a   1.000
_cell.length_b   1.000
_cell.length_c   1.000
_cell.angle_alpha   90.00
_cell.angle_beta   90.00
_cell.angle_gamma   90.00
#
_symmetry.space_group_name_H-M   'P 1'
#
loop_
_entity.id
_entity.type
_entity.pdbx_description
1 polymer ?
#
loop_
_entity_poly.entity_id
_entity_poly.type
_entity_poly.pdbx_seq_one_letter_code
_entity_poly.pdbx_strand_id
1 'polypeptide(L)'
;MVETLPAFGVQLMRLAELRDVDVKFLAGRAAVPEPVITAVLDGDEPDPSLLRRLAPALGLHASDVFVIAGQRVPDDLAPLDPAAAGDPGWLAWPLTHLPRAVPELHRFVRSMPQLPRPQRPAAPTPPYLRYPNGAGGLILRLLHNRNLSWLASAKYLYGIGRRDILSASTIGAIGHGRMPLTSHLLTGFAAFLDIPSRDLSALTGIDLTGDHPPTHPDAAEVARLIWNARRLTTDQLQQVHDRAHSIRHERADELRPKHRCSCPGRP
;
A
#
# COMPACT_ATOMS: atom_id res chain seq x y z
N MET A 1 3.15 11.23 -23.53
CA MET A 1 3.75 12.06 -22.46
C MET A 1 3.18 11.58 -21.14
N VAL A 2 4.03 11.26 -20.16
CA VAL A 2 3.55 10.97 -18.80
C VAL A 2 3.22 12.31 -18.16
N GLU A 3 1.98 12.48 -17.72
CA GLU A 3 1.57 13.69 -17.01
C GLU A 3 2.26 13.71 -15.65
N THR A 4 3.02 14.77 -15.39
CA THR A 4 3.77 14.93 -14.14
C THR A 4 2.79 15.28 -13.03
N LEU A 5 2.89 14.61 -11.88
CA LEU A 5 2.12 14.96 -10.70
C LEU A 5 2.46 16.38 -10.24
N PRO A 6 1.47 17.13 -9.73
CA PRO A 6 1.73 18.45 -9.21
C PRO A 6 2.56 18.37 -7.92
N ALA A 7 3.08 19.52 -7.47
CA ALA A 7 3.82 19.62 -6.21
C ALA A 7 2.97 19.17 -5.01
N PHE A 8 3.64 18.79 -3.93
CA PHE A 8 2.99 18.29 -2.71
C PHE A 8 1.92 19.24 -2.16
N GLY A 9 2.20 20.55 -2.12
CA GLY A 9 1.24 21.57 -1.68
C GLY A 9 -0.09 21.52 -2.43
N VAL A 10 -0.05 21.34 -3.76
CA VAL A 10 -1.25 21.21 -4.60
C VAL A 10 -1.99 19.91 -4.30
N GLN A 11 -1.27 18.80 -4.09
CA GLN A 11 -1.90 17.52 -3.70
C GLN A 11 -2.56 17.62 -2.32
N LEU A 12 -1.91 18.31 -1.38
CA LEU A 12 -2.44 18.57 -0.05
C LEU A 12 -3.69 19.44 -0.10
N MET A 13 -3.69 20.49 -0.91
CA MET A 13 -4.86 21.35 -1.15
C MET A 13 -6.04 20.55 -1.70
N ARG A 14 -5.83 19.72 -2.73
CA ARG A 14 -6.87 18.86 -3.29
C ARG A 14 -7.46 17.89 -2.27
N LEU A 15 -6.61 17.31 -1.40
CA LEU A 15 -7.07 16.45 -0.31
C LEU A 15 -7.88 17.23 0.73
N ALA A 16 -7.45 18.45 1.06
CA ALA A 16 -8.14 19.31 2.02
C ALA A 16 -9.52 19.72 1.49
N GLU A 17 -9.60 20.16 0.23
CA GLU A 17 -10.84 20.50 -0.48
C GLU A 17 -11.80 19.30 -0.55
N LEU A 18 -11.30 18.12 -0.96
CA LEU A 18 -12.10 16.89 -1.02
C LEU A 18 -12.76 16.54 0.31
N ARG A 19 -12.09 16.87 1.43
CA ARG A 19 -12.50 16.50 2.79
C ARG A 19 -13.19 17.65 3.53
N ASP A 20 -13.39 18.80 2.89
CA ASP A 20 -13.94 20.02 3.49
C ASP A 20 -13.16 20.46 4.74
N VAL A 21 -11.83 20.49 4.61
CA VAL A 21 -10.89 20.83 5.68
C VAL A 21 -10.10 22.06 5.31
N ASP A 22 -10.01 23.04 6.20
CA ASP A 22 -9.22 24.26 5.99
C ASP A 22 -7.80 24.17 6.58
N VAL A 23 -6.97 25.18 6.25
CA VAL A 23 -5.58 25.30 6.72
C VAL A 23 -5.50 25.32 8.25
N LYS A 24 -6.43 26.02 8.90
CA LYS A 24 -6.50 26.16 10.36
C LYS A 24 -6.75 24.81 11.03
N PHE A 25 -7.65 24.01 10.49
CA PHE A 25 -7.92 22.67 10.96
C PHE A 25 -6.71 21.76 10.78
N LEU A 26 -6.04 21.79 9.62
CA LEU A 26 -4.82 21.00 9.39
C LEU A 26 -3.71 21.38 10.37
N ALA A 27 -3.47 22.68 10.54
CA ALA A 27 -2.49 23.21 11.49
C ALA A 27 -2.80 22.79 12.93
N GLY A 28 -4.07 22.91 13.34
CA GLY A 28 -4.54 22.47 14.66
C GLY A 28 -4.37 20.97 14.89
N ARG A 29 -4.73 20.13 13.91
CA ARG A 29 -4.58 18.66 13.99
C ARG A 29 -3.12 18.22 13.97
N ALA A 30 -2.27 18.89 13.20
CA ALA A 30 -0.83 18.62 13.14
C ALA A 30 -0.05 19.25 14.30
N ALA A 31 -0.70 20.08 15.13
CA ALA A 31 -0.08 20.86 16.20
C ALA A 31 1.13 21.67 15.71
N VAL A 32 0.92 22.41 14.61
CA VAL A 32 1.91 23.34 14.03
C VAL A 32 1.26 24.70 13.76
N PRO A 33 2.04 25.79 13.64
CA PRO A 33 1.50 27.09 13.26
C PRO A 33 0.90 27.08 11.84
N GLU A 34 -0.22 27.78 11.65
CA GLU A 34 -0.86 27.94 10.32
C GLU A 34 0.09 28.45 9.21
N PRO A 35 1.02 29.38 9.47
CA PRO A 35 1.98 29.82 8.45
C PRO A 35 2.86 28.69 7.90
N VAL A 36 3.14 27.66 8.71
CA VAL A 36 3.93 26.49 8.26
C VAL A 36 3.15 25.67 7.24
N ILE A 37 1.84 25.50 7.43
CA ILE A 37 0.99 24.81 6.45
C ILE A 37 0.86 25.66 5.18
N THR A 38 0.65 26.97 5.35
CA THR A 38 0.49 27.91 4.23
C THR A 38 1.72 27.90 3.33
N ALA A 39 2.93 27.96 3.90
CA ALA A 39 4.18 27.90 3.14
C ALA A 39 4.27 26.64 2.26
N VAL A 40 3.86 25.48 2.77
CA VAL A 40 3.84 24.23 2.00
C VAL A 40 2.81 24.27 0.87
N LEU A 41 1.64 24.87 1.10
CA LEU A 41 0.63 25.06 0.05
C LEU A 41 1.13 26.01 -1.04
N ASP A 42 1.93 27.01 -0.66
CA ASP A 42 2.57 27.97 -1.57
C ASP A 42 3.78 27.39 -2.31
N GLY A 43 4.22 26.18 -1.94
CA GLY A 43 5.22 25.39 -2.68
C GLY A 43 6.51 25.09 -1.93
N ASP A 44 6.65 25.52 -0.68
CA ASP A 44 7.84 25.20 0.12
C ASP A 44 7.95 23.69 0.37
N GLU A 45 9.19 23.18 0.36
CA GLU A 45 9.44 21.79 0.67
C GLU A 45 9.23 21.52 2.18
N PRO A 46 8.31 20.62 2.56
CA PRO A 46 8.04 20.34 3.96
C PRO A 46 9.21 19.59 4.61
N ASP A 47 9.59 19.95 5.84
CA ASP A 47 10.61 19.20 6.55
C ASP A 47 10.06 17.81 7.04
N PRO A 48 10.95 16.82 7.29
CA PRO A 48 10.53 15.49 7.74
C PRO A 48 9.69 15.46 9.03
N SER A 49 9.88 16.42 9.95
CA SER A 49 9.10 16.49 11.19
C SER A 49 7.67 16.95 10.93
N LEU A 50 7.49 17.89 9.99
CA LEU A 50 6.18 18.32 9.52
C LEU A 50 5.42 17.18 8.85
N LEU A 51 6.06 16.42 7.96
CA LEU A 51 5.42 15.26 7.30
C LEU A 51 4.91 14.21 8.30
N ARG A 52 5.67 13.96 9.38
CA ARG A 52 5.23 13.06 10.46
C ARG A 52 4.00 13.58 11.21
N ARG A 53 3.93 14.90 11.43
CA ARG A 53 2.80 15.56 12.11
C ARG A 53 1.56 15.66 11.23
N LEU A 54 1.73 15.83 9.92
CA LEU A 54 0.64 15.86 8.95
C LEU A 54 -0.03 14.49 8.78
N ALA A 55 0.71 13.39 8.92
CA ALA A 55 0.19 12.05 8.75
C ALA A 55 -1.09 11.74 9.56
N PRO A 56 -1.12 11.90 10.90
CA PRO A 56 -2.35 11.71 11.67
C PRO A 56 -3.43 12.74 11.34
N ALA A 57 -3.07 13.99 10.98
CA ALA A 57 -4.03 15.01 10.55
C ALA A 57 -4.76 14.61 9.25
N LEU A 58 -4.05 13.91 8.36
CA LEU A 58 -4.56 13.39 7.11
C LEU A 58 -5.16 11.98 7.25
N GLY A 59 -5.08 11.34 8.41
CA GLY A 59 -5.50 9.95 8.56
C GLY A 59 -4.73 8.99 7.65
N LEU A 60 -3.48 9.32 7.31
CA LEU A 60 -2.59 8.53 6.47
C LEU A 60 -1.43 8.01 7.31
N HIS A 61 -0.80 6.93 6.83
CA HIS A 61 0.44 6.49 7.44
C HIS A 61 1.57 7.46 7.14
N ALA A 62 2.46 7.72 8.11
CA ALA A 62 3.54 8.68 7.95
C ALA A 62 4.41 8.39 6.72
N SER A 63 4.81 7.15 6.48
CA SER A 63 5.60 6.82 5.28
C SER A 63 4.87 7.08 3.96
N ASP A 64 3.53 7.04 3.92
CA ASP A 64 2.81 7.40 2.71
C ASP A 64 2.86 8.90 2.45
N VAL A 65 2.81 9.72 3.50
CA VAL A 65 2.94 11.19 3.37
C VAL A 65 4.33 11.56 2.82
N PHE A 66 5.40 10.87 3.26
CA PHE A 66 6.74 11.02 2.64
C PHE A 66 6.73 10.63 1.16
N VAL A 67 6.11 9.51 0.80
CA VAL A 67 6.02 9.05 -0.59
C VAL A 67 5.24 10.03 -1.47
N ILE A 68 4.13 10.58 -0.96
CA ILE A 68 3.29 11.57 -1.65
C ILE A 68 4.09 12.87 -1.83
N ALA A 69 4.81 13.32 -0.81
CA ALA A 69 5.69 14.49 -0.87
C ALA A 69 6.93 14.28 -1.77
N GLY A 70 7.12 13.09 -2.35
CA GLY A 70 8.29 12.78 -3.17
C GLY A 70 9.60 12.65 -2.39
N GLN A 71 9.53 12.58 -1.06
CA GLN A 71 10.69 12.48 -0.19
C GLN A 71 11.07 11.03 0.13
N ARG A 72 12.33 10.83 0.50
CA ARG A 72 12.82 9.53 0.96
C ARG A 72 12.12 9.17 2.27
N VAL A 73 11.53 7.98 2.33
CA VAL A 73 10.98 7.42 3.57
C VAL A 73 12.13 7.12 4.54
N PRO A 74 12.10 7.67 5.77
CA PRO A 74 13.08 7.35 6.80
C PRO A 74 13.11 5.85 7.16
N ASP A 75 14.27 5.34 7.57
CA ASP A 75 14.47 3.90 7.82
C ASP A 75 13.57 3.34 8.95
N ASP A 76 13.12 4.16 9.90
CA ASP A 76 12.17 3.76 10.94
C ASP A 76 10.73 3.62 10.43
N LEU A 77 10.40 4.20 9.28
CA LEU A 77 9.08 4.15 8.65
C LEU A 77 9.04 3.24 7.40
N ALA A 78 10.20 2.93 6.82
CA ALA A 78 10.35 2.03 5.69
C ALA A 78 10.12 0.55 6.07
N PRO A 79 9.72 -0.33 5.14
CA PRO A 79 9.68 -1.78 5.37
C PRO A 79 10.94 -2.31 6.07
N LEU A 80 10.79 -3.22 7.03
CA LEU A 80 11.91 -3.74 7.84
C LEU A 80 12.93 -4.48 6.97
N ASP A 81 12.47 -5.33 6.06
CA ASP A 81 13.31 -6.09 5.14
C ASP A 81 12.83 -5.91 3.69
N PRO A 82 13.45 -5.01 2.92
CA PRO A 82 13.11 -4.81 1.52
C PRO A 82 13.33 -6.05 0.64
N ALA A 83 14.18 -7.00 1.07
CA ALA A 83 14.37 -8.25 0.34
C ALA A 83 13.11 -9.13 0.35
N ALA A 84 12.22 -8.92 1.33
CA ALA A 84 10.97 -9.65 1.44
C ALA A 84 9.85 -9.09 0.54
N ALA A 85 10.13 -8.15 -0.37
CA ALA A 85 9.08 -7.51 -1.19
C ALA A 85 8.27 -8.48 -2.07
N GLY A 86 8.81 -9.68 -2.35
CA GLY A 86 8.08 -10.76 -3.03
C GLY A 86 7.09 -11.50 -2.13
N ASP A 87 7.38 -11.55 -0.83
CA ASP A 87 6.81 -12.55 0.07
C ASP A 87 5.36 -12.28 0.50
N PRO A 88 4.96 -11.02 0.78
CA PRO A 88 3.55 -10.71 1.04
C PRO A 88 2.64 -11.08 -0.13
N GLY A 89 3.16 -11.21 -1.35
CA GLY A 89 2.41 -11.69 -2.51
C GLY A 89 1.93 -13.14 -2.40
N TRP A 90 2.57 -13.96 -1.55
CA TRP A 90 2.10 -15.32 -1.27
C TRP A 90 0.87 -15.34 -0.38
N LEU A 91 0.65 -14.29 0.42
CA LEU A 91 -0.55 -14.15 1.23
C LEU A 91 -1.79 -13.77 0.40
N ALA A 92 -1.63 -13.27 -0.82
CA ALA A 92 -2.77 -12.88 -1.65
C ALA A 92 -3.78 -14.02 -1.85
N TRP A 93 -3.31 -15.25 -2.11
CA TRP A 93 -4.19 -16.42 -2.27
C TRP A 93 -4.99 -16.74 -1.01
N PRO A 94 -4.36 -16.97 0.16
CA PRO A 94 -5.11 -17.30 1.37
C PRO A 94 -6.04 -16.15 1.80
N LEU A 95 -5.63 -14.90 1.63
CA LEU A 95 -6.47 -13.75 1.98
C LEU A 95 -7.68 -13.57 1.04
N THR A 96 -7.61 -14.10 -0.18
CA THR A 96 -8.73 -14.08 -1.14
C THR A 96 -9.70 -15.21 -0.93
N HIS A 97 -9.20 -16.38 -0.51
CA HIS A 97 -9.96 -17.62 -0.61
C HIS A 97 -10.27 -18.28 0.73
N LEU A 98 -9.63 -17.89 1.84
CA LEU A 98 -9.91 -18.43 3.17
C LEU A 98 -10.81 -17.45 3.95
N PRO A 99 -12.13 -17.72 4.04
CA PRO A 99 -13.01 -16.89 4.85
C PRO A 99 -12.53 -16.85 6.29
N ARG A 100 -12.58 -15.67 6.93
CA ARG A 100 -12.20 -15.50 8.36
C ARG A 100 -10.75 -15.86 8.70
N ALA A 101 -9.86 -16.08 7.73
CA ALA A 101 -8.43 -16.25 8.00
C ALA A 101 -7.74 -14.93 8.34
N VAL A 102 -8.27 -13.81 7.83
CA VAL A 102 -7.67 -12.48 7.97
C VAL A 102 -7.51 -12.07 9.45
N PRO A 103 -8.52 -12.21 10.34
CA PRO A 103 -8.35 -11.89 11.77
C PRO A 103 -7.31 -12.75 12.48
N GLU A 104 -7.18 -14.02 12.10
CA GLU A 104 -6.22 -14.93 12.70
C GLU A 104 -4.78 -14.61 12.28
N LEU A 105 -4.57 -14.39 10.98
CA LEU A 105 -3.27 -13.95 10.47
C LEU A 105 -2.88 -12.59 11.05
N HIS A 106 -3.84 -11.69 11.27
CA HIS A 106 -3.60 -10.45 12.01
C HIS A 106 -3.07 -10.70 13.41
N ARG A 107 -3.71 -11.60 14.17
CA ARG A 107 -3.29 -11.94 15.52
C ARG A 107 -1.89 -12.54 15.52
N PHE A 108 -1.62 -13.45 14.58
CA PHE A 108 -0.32 -14.09 14.43
C PHE A 108 0.78 -13.07 14.10
N VAL A 109 0.56 -12.24 13.07
CA VAL A 109 1.48 -11.14 12.71
C VAL A 109 1.72 -10.21 13.89
N ARG A 110 0.70 -9.86 14.69
CA ARG A 110 0.85 -9.01 15.88
C ARG A 110 1.62 -9.67 17.02
N SER A 111 1.48 -10.99 17.19
CA SER A 111 2.21 -11.73 18.23
C SER A 111 3.70 -11.89 17.95
N MET A 112 4.13 -11.72 16.69
CA MET A 112 5.55 -11.83 16.35
C MET A 112 6.37 -10.71 16.98
N PRO A 113 7.54 -11.05 17.57
CA PRO A 113 8.44 -10.06 18.14
C PRO A 113 8.99 -9.14 17.04
N GLN A 114 9.25 -7.88 17.38
CA GLN A 114 9.95 -6.98 16.47
C GLN A 114 11.43 -7.37 16.43
N LEU A 115 11.90 -7.87 15.29
CA LEU A 115 13.32 -8.13 15.06
C LEU A 115 14.03 -6.86 14.58
N PRO A 116 15.35 -6.74 14.83
CA PRO A 116 16.14 -5.65 14.29
C PRO A 116 16.17 -5.68 12.76
N ARG A 117 16.33 -4.51 12.14
CA ARG A 117 16.54 -4.40 10.69
C ARG A 117 17.77 -5.22 10.31
N PRO A 118 17.69 -6.14 9.32
CA PRO A 118 18.84 -6.90 8.87
C PRO A 118 19.97 -5.95 8.43
N GLN A 119 21.18 -6.16 8.96
CA GLN A 119 22.36 -5.40 8.55
C GLN A 119 22.83 -5.92 7.19
N ARG A 120 22.35 -5.27 6.13
CA ARG A 120 22.80 -5.50 4.75
C ARG A 120 23.24 -4.17 4.17
N PRO A 121 24.26 -4.14 3.30
CA PRO A 121 24.58 -2.93 2.55
C PRO A 121 23.33 -2.41 1.86
N ALA A 122 23.08 -1.10 1.94
CA ALA A 122 21.99 -0.48 1.21
C ALA A 122 22.25 -0.66 -0.28
N ALA A 123 21.59 -1.65 -0.90
CA ALA A 123 21.63 -1.80 -2.33
C ALA A 123 20.90 -0.61 -2.96
N PRO A 124 21.46 0.02 -4.00
CA PRO A 124 20.76 1.09 -4.69
C PRO A 124 19.46 0.55 -5.28
N THR A 125 18.40 1.36 -5.23
CA THR A 125 17.12 1.00 -5.87
C THR A 125 17.37 0.64 -7.34
N PRO A 126 17.01 -0.58 -7.78
CA PRO A 126 17.18 -1.01 -9.16
C PRO A 126 16.54 -0.03 -10.15
N PRO A 127 17.12 0.21 -11.34
CA PRO A 127 16.61 1.19 -12.29
C PRO A 127 15.13 0.99 -12.65
N TYR A 128 14.68 -0.25 -12.77
CA TYR A 128 13.29 -0.58 -13.10
C TYR A 128 12.29 -0.26 -11.97
N LEU A 129 12.76 0.00 -10.74
CA LEU A 129 11.97 0.46 -9.60
C LEU A 129 12.05 1.98 -9.38
N ARG A 130 12.75 2.70 -10.27
CA ARG A 130 12.78 4.17 -10.28
C ARG A 130 11.68 4.67 -11.20
N TYR A 131 10.57 5.09 -10.62
CA TYR A 131 9.41 5.55 -11.37
C TYR A 131 9.45 7.04 -11.65
N PRO A 132 8.92 7.50 -12.80
CA PRO A 132 8.68 8.91 -13.03
C PRO A 132 7.74 9.50 -11.97
N ASN A 133 7.76 10.83 -11.84
CA ASN A 133 6.81 11.53 -10.98
C ASN A 133 5.43 11.67 -11.66
N GLY A 134 4.78 10.55 -11.96
CA GLY A 134 3.43 10.49 -12.50
C GLY A 134 2.50 9.64 -11.62
N ALA A 135 1.19 9.66 -11.92
CA ALA A 135 0.18 8.97 -11.13
C ALA A 135 0.48 7.47 -10.91
N GLY A 136 0.81 6.74 -12.00
CA GLY A 136 1.25 5.35 -11.90
C GLY A 136 2.49 5.18 -11.02
N GLY A 137 3.48 6.06 -11.17
CA GLY A 137 4.69 6.05 -10.36
C GLY A 137 4.42 6.25 -8.87
N LEU A 138 3.50 7.15 -8.51
CA LEU A 138 3.07 7.35 -7.12
C LEU A 138 2.44 6.07 -6.53
N ILE A 139 1.49 5.46 -7.25
CA ILE A 139 0.86 4.20 -6.81
C ILE A 139 1.91 3.11 -6.60
N LEU A 140 2.85 2.97 -7.54
CA LEU A 140 3.91 1.97 -7.41
C LEU A 140 4.84 2.26 -6.23
N ARG A 141 5.19 3.53 -5.95
CA ARG A 141 5.96 3.88 -4.73
C ARG A 141 5.19 3.55 -3.45
N LEU A 142 3.87 3.78 -3.40
CA LEU A 142 3.03 3.42 -2.26
C LEU A 142 2.95 1.89 -2.05
N LEU A 143 2.88 1.12 -3.15
CA LEU A 143 2.93 -0.34 -3.11
C LEU A 143 4.28 -0.87 -2.62
N HIS A 144 5.39 -0.26 -3.05
CA HIS A 144 6.71 -0.59 -2.52
C HIS A 144 6.82 -0.21 -1.05
N ASN A 145 6.17 0.88 -0.63
CA ASN A 145 6.06 1.20 0.78
C ASN A 145 5.37 0.05 1.53
N ARG A 146 4.33 -0.59 0.97
CA ARG A 146 3.70 -1.82 1.53
C ARG A 146 4.58 -3.09 1.47
N ASN A 147 5.84 -2.98 1.04
CA ASN A 147 6.71 -4.12 0.73
C ASN A 147 6.10 -5.06 -0.33
N LEU A 148 5.41 -4.51 -1.32
CA LEU A 148 4.81 -5.29 -2.42
C LEU A 148 5.61 -5.15 -3.71
N SER A 149 6.02 -6.29 -4.26
CA SER A 149 6.53 -6.41 -5.64
C SER A 149 5.41 -6.24 -6.68
N TRP A 150 5.79 -6.13 -7.96
CA TRP A 150 4.83 -6.11 -9.08
C TRP A 150 3.96 -7.36 -9.13
N LEU A 151 4.56 -8.53 -8.93
CA LEU A 151 3.83 -9.79 -8.93
C LEU A 151 2.87 -9.87 -7.74
N ALA A 152 3.30 -9.45 -6.55
CA ALA A 152 2.44 -9.37 -5.38
C ALA A 152 1.24 -8.44 -5.64
N SER A 153 1.50 -7.25 -6.19
CA SER A 153 0.47 -6.27 -6.53
C SER A 153 -0.56 -6.81 -7.53
N ALA A 154 -0.11 -7.52 -8.57
CA ALA A 154 -1.00 -8.18 -9.52
C ALA A 154 -1.90 -9.24 -8.86
N LYS A 155 -1.34 -10.07 -7.96
CA LYS A 155 -2.12 -11.06 -7.20
C LYS A 155 -3.17 -10.41 -6.30
N TYR A 156 -2.84 -9.30 -5.63
CA TYR A 156 -3.78 -8.56 -4.79
C TYR A 156 -4.88 -7.85 -5.58
N LEU A 157 -4.58 -7.30 -6.76
CA LEU A 157 -5.61 -6.77 -7.65
C LEU A 157 -6.60 -7.85 -8.08
N TYR A 158 -6.10 -9.04 -8.42
CA TYR A 158 -6.96 -10.17 -8.78
C TYR A 158 -7.80 -10.64 -7.58
N GLY A 159 -7.18 -10.76 -6.41
CA GLY A 159 -7.81 -11.38 -5.25
C GLY A 159 -8.71 -10.47 -4.42
N ILE A 160 -8.16 -9.32 -4.03
CA ILE A 160 -8.73 -8.39 -3.05
C ILE A 160 -9.30 -7.14 -3.71
N GLY A 161 -8.68 -6.72 -4.81
CA GLY A 161 -9.17 -5.63 -5.64
C GLY A 161 -10.44 -6.02 -6.40
N ARG A 162 -10.37 -5.97 -7.73
CA ARG A 162 -11.55 -6.08 -8.59
C ARG A 162 -11.47 -7.23 -9.58
N ARG A 163 -10.63 -8.23 -9.29
CA ARG A 163 -10.36 -9.38 -10.18
C ARG A 163 -9.67 -9.01 -11.48
N ASP A 164 -8.93 -7.91 -11.48
CA ASP A 164 -8.11 -7.52 -12.62
C ASP A 164 -7.01 -8.55 -12.86
N ILE A 165 -6.98 -9.14 -14.06
CA ILE A 165 -5.98 -10.11 -14.47
C ILE A 165 -4.85 -9.36 -15.17
N LEU A 166 -3.83 -8.97 -14.41
CA LEU A 166 -2.66 -8.27 -14.93
C LEU A 166 -1.39 -9.09 -14.72
N SER A 167 -0.45 -8.95 -15.65
CA SER A 167 0.90 -9.49 -15.49
C SER A 167 1.76 -8.55 -14.62
N ALA A 168 2.83 -9.06 -14.02
CA ALA A 168 3.78 -8.23 -13.28
C ALA A 168 4.44 -7.14 -14.18
N SER A 169 4.69 -7.43 -15.46
CA SER A 169 5.24 -6.45 -16.40
C SER A 169 4.22 -5.36 -16.75
N THR A 170 2.92 -5.68 -16.80
CA THR A 170 1.84 -4.69 -16.93
C THR A 170 1.82 -3.73 -15.73
N ILE A 171 1.98 -4.24 -14.50
CA ILE A 171 2.09 -3.41 -13.29
C ILE A 171 3.28 -2.46 -13.38
N GLY A 172 4.44 -2.97 -13.82
CA GLY A 172 5.62 -2.13 -14.09
C GLY A 172 5.36 -1.09 -15.17
N ALA A 173 4.70 -1.46 -16.28
CA ALA A 173 4.36 -0.55 -17.37
C ALA A 173 3.45 0.60 -16.92
N ILE A 174 2.49 0.34 -16.03
CA ILE A 174 1.67 1.37 -15.39
C ILE A 174 2.52 2.33 -14.57
N GLY A 175 3.42 1.80 -13.72
CA GLY A 175 4.34 2.62 -12.91
C GLY A 175 5.23 3.54 -13.74
N HIS A 176 5.65 3.07 -14.91
CA HIS A 176 6.47 3.83 -15.86
C HIS A 176 5.66 4.70 -16.84
N GLY A 177 4.33 4.75 -16.70
CA GLY A 177 3.44 5.53 -17.57
C GLY A 177 3.39 5.04 -19.02
N ARG A 178 3.81 3.80 -19.28
CA ARG A 178 3.72 3.14 -20.60
C ARG A 178 2.35 2.50 -20.82
N MET A 179 1.62 2.25 -19.75
CA MET A 179 0.20 1.89 -19.77
C MET A 179 -0.58 2.83 -18.86
N PRO A 180 -1.83 3.16 -19.21
CA PRO A 180 -2.64 4.08 -18.42
C PRO A 180 -3.02 3.46 -17.08
N LEU A 181 -2.94 4.26 -16.02
CA LEU A 181 -3.61 3.97 -14.75
C LEU A 181 -5.06 4.42 -14.89
N THR A 182 -5.99 3.48 -15.05
CA THR A 182 -7.42 3.78 -15.19
C THR A 182 -8.09 4.02 -13.82
N SER A 183 -9.25 4.67 -13.79
CA SER A 183 -10.07 4.84 -12.57
C SER A 183 -10.43 3.49 -11.92
N HIS A 184 -10.66 2.46 -12.76
CA HIS A 184 -10.89 1.08 -12.33
C HIS A 184 -9.70 0.55 -11.53
N LEU A 185 -8.50 0.64 -12.10
CA LEU A 185 -7.29 0.15 -11.45
C LEU A 185 -6.95 0.94 -10.19
N LEU A 186 -7.17 2.27 -10.21
CA LEU A 186 -6.98 3.12 -9.05
C LEU A 186 -7.84 2.66 -7.86
N THR A 187 -9.11 2.34 -8.11
CA THR A 187 -10.02 1.77 -7.10
C THR A 187 -9.58 0.39 -6.64
N GLY A 188 -9.07 -0.45 -7.56
CA GLY A 188 -8.51 -1.76 -7.21
C GLY A 188 -7.29 -1.67 -6.29
N PHE A 189 -6.38 -0.72 -6.55
CA PHE A 189 -5.20 -0.48 -5.69
C PHE A 189 -5.59 0.07 -4.32
N ALA A 190 -6.59 0.97 -4.25
CA ALA A 190 -7.10 1.52 -3.00
C ALA A 190 -7.48 0.42 -1.98
N ALA A 191 -8.02 -0.70 -2.47
CA ALA A 191 -8.50 -1.83 -1.66
C ALA A 191 -7.44 -2.45 -0.74
N PHE A 192 -6.16 -2.33 -1.07
CA PHE A 192 -5.07 -2.93 -0.28
C PHE A 192 -3.92 -1.96 0.02
N LEU A 193 -4.06 -0.70 -0.39
CA LEU A 193 -3.18 0.40 0.02
C LEU A 193 -3.57 1.01 1.37
N ASP A 194 -4.77 0.76 1.90
CA ASP A 194 -5.26 1.43 3.12
C ASP A 194 -5.35 2.97 2.92
N ILE A 195 -5.70 3.39 1.71
CA ILE A 195 -5.94 4.79 1.33
C ILE A 195 -7.27 4.81 0.56
N PRO A 196 -8.25 5.62 0.96
CA PRO A 196 -9.52 5.75 0.25
C PRO A 196 -9.32 6.06 -1.24
N SER A 197 -10.14 5.46 -2.11
CA SER A 197 -10.06 5.69 -3.56
C SER A 197 -10.23 7.17 -3.92
N ARG A 198 -11.11 7.88 -3.21
CA ARG A 198 -11.30 9.34 -3.38
C ARG A 198 -10.05 10.13 -3.05
N ASP A 199 -9.32 9.75 -2.00
CA ASP A 199 -8.05 10.41 -1.67
C ASP A 199 -7.00 10.12 -2.74
N LEU A 200 -6.90 8.88 -3.22
CA LEU A 200 -6.02 8.55 -4.33
C LEU A 200 -6.40 9.30 -5.61
N SER A 201 -7.68 9.53 -5.86
CA SER A 201 -8.18 10.36 -6.97
C SER A 201 -7.69 11.80 -6.84
N ALA A 202 -7.87 12.43 -5.67
CA ALA A 202 -7.36 13.79 -5.42
C ALA A 202 -5.83 13.89 -5.59
N LEU A 203 -5.09 12.89 -5.09
CA LEU A 203 -3.64 12.83 -5.17
C LEU A 203 -3.12 12.63 -6.61
N THR A 204 -3.86 11.91 -7.44
CA THR A 204 -3.44 11.53 -8.80
C THR A 204 -4.05 12.41 -9.90
N GLY A 205 -5.15 13.12 -9.61
CA GLY A 205 -5.95 13.84 -10.59
C GLY A 205 -6.82 12.93 -11.48
N ILE A 206 -6.89 11.63 -11.19
CA ILE A 206 -7.70 10.68 -11.97
C ILE A 206 -9.13 10.68 -11.40
N ASP A 207 -10.10 11.11 -12.19
CA ASP A 207 -11.50 11.11 -11.80
C ASP A 207 -12.06 9.68 -11.69
N LEU A 208 -12.82 9.42 -10.62
CA LEU A 208 -13.49 8.15 -10.38
C LEU A 208 -14.84 8.15 -11.08
N THR A 209 -14.81 8.00 -12.40
CA THR A 209 -16.04 7.90 -13.20
C THR A 209 -16.55 6.45 -13.25
N GLY A 210 -17.85 6.28 -13.02
CA GLY A 210 -18.59 5.05 -13.27
C GLY A 210 -18.99 4.23 -12.03
N ASP A 211 -19.88 3.26 -12.25
CA ASP A 211 -20.25 2.28 -11.22
C ASP A 211 -19.08 1.36 -10.92
N HIS A 212 -18.66 1.36 -9.66
CA HIS A 212 -17.55 0.54 -9.20
C HIS A 212 -18.11 -0.64 -8.40
N PRO A 213 -18.09 -1.87 -8.95
CA PRO A 213 -18.32 -3.08 -8.18
C PRO A 213 -17.64 -3.06 -6.81
N PRO A 214 -18.28 -3.55 -5.74
CA PRO A 214 -17.68 -3.54 -4.43
C PRO A 214 -16.35 -4.32 -4.43
N THR A 215 -15.35 -3.79 -3.74
CA THR A 215 -14.11 -4.51 -3.42
C THR A 215 -14.41 -5.74 -2.57
N HIS A 216 -13.42 -6.62 -2.40
CA HIS A 216 -13.54 -7.75 -1.48
C HIS A 216 -14.02 -7.26 -0.09
N PRO A 217 -14.95 -7.95 0.60
CA PRO A 217 -15.48 -7.51 1.89
C PRO A 217 -14.38 -7.32 2.95
N ASP A 218 -13.34 -8.16 2.90
CA ASP A 218 -12.22 -8.10 3.84
C ASP A 218 -11.10 -7.13 3.38
N ALA A 219 -11.31 -6.31 2.35
CA ALA A 219 -10.25 -5.47 1.76
C ALA A 219 -9.56 -4.58 2.81
N ALA A 220 -10.32 -3.90 3.66
CA ALA A 220 -9.76 -3.06 4.73
C ALA A 220 -8.93 -3.87 5.73
N GLU A 221 -9.39 -5.06 6.11
CA GLU A 221 -8.62 -5.93 7.01
C GLU A 221 -7.35 -6.44 6.35
N VAL A 222 -7.40 -6.81 5.06
CA VAL A 222 -6.24 -7.24 4.30
C VAL A 222 -5.23 -6.11 4.13
N ALA A 223 -5.67 -4.89 3.81
CA ALA A 223 -4.81 -3.71 3.72
C ALA A 223 -4.04 -3.48 5.03
N ARG A 224 -4.76 -3.58 6.17
CA ARG A 224 -4.16 -3.47 7.51
C ARG A 224 -3.18 -4.62 7.78
N LEU A 225 -3.44 -5.83 7.27
CA LEU A 225 -2.55 -6.98 7.46
C LEU A 225 -1.25 -6.77 6.71
N ILE A 226 -1.34 -6.38 5.43
CA ILE A 226 -0.19 -6.04 4.59
C ILE A 226 0.62 -4.92 5.25
N TRP A 227 -0.05 -3.89 5.77
CA TRP A 227 0.59 -2.82 6.52
C TRP A 227 1.41 -3.36 7.69
N ASN A 228 0.80 -4.18 8.56
CA ASN A 228 1.49 -4.74 9.72
C ASN A 228 2.62 -5.70 9.34
N ALA A 229 2.46 -6.44 8.24
CA ALA A 229 3.45 -7.39 7.74
C ALA A 229 4.76 -6.70 7.29
N ARG A 230 4.73 -5.41 6.94
CA ARG A 230 5.94 -4.64 6.56
C ARG A 230 7.02 -4.62 7.65
N ARG A 231 6.62 -4.82 8.91
CA ARG A 231 7.51 -4.77 10.09
C ARG A 231 8.29 -6.07 10.30
N LEU A 232 8.02 -7.08 9.48
CA LEU A 232 8.56 -8.42 9.62
C LEU A 232 9.78 -8.61 8.69
N THR A 233 10.69 -9.48 9.09
CA THR A 233 11.78 -9.96 8.23
C THR A 233 11.28 -10.97 7.20
N THR A 234 12.11 -11.30 6.22
CA THR A 234 11.89 -12.42 5.27
C THR A 234 11.48 -13.71 6.00
N ASP A 235 12.25 -14.13 7.02
CA ASP A 235 11.98 -15.38 7.77
C ASP A 235 10.68 -15.33 8.56
N GLN A 236 10.31 -14.17 9.10
CA GLN A 236 9.03 -14.00 9.78
C GLN A 236 7.86 -14.04 8.79
N LEU A 237 8.00 -13.45 7.60
CA LEU A 237 6.99 -13.53 6.54
C LEU A 237 6.81 -14.97 6.04
N GLN A 238 7.89 -15.75 5.97
CA GLN A 238 7.79 -17.18 5.66
C GLN A 238 6.96 -17.93 6.71
N GLN A 239 7.13 -17.63 8.00
CA GLN A 239 6.29 -18.22 9.06
C GLN A 239 4.82 -17.82 8.92
N VAL A 240 4.52 -16.57 8.53
CA VAL A 240 3.14 -16.12 8.27
C VAL A 240 2.55 -16.88 7.08
N HIS A 241 3.33 -17.08 6.02
CA HIS A 241 2.93 -17.91 4.88
C HIS A 241 2.63 -19.35 5.31
N ASP A 242 3.51 -19.95 6.09
CA ASP A 242 3.34 -21.33 6.57
C ASP A 242 2.10 -21.45 7.46
N ARG A 243 1.82 -20.45 8.31
CA ARG A 243 0.56 -20.42 9.09
C ARG A 243 -0.66 -20.30 8.17
N ALA A 244 -0.62 -19.41 7.18
CA ALA A 244 -1.72 -19.28 6.22
C ALA A 244 -1.97 -20.58 5.45
N HIS A 245 -0.89 -21.30 5.12
CA HIS A 245 -0.95 -22.62 4.51
C HIS A 245 -1.52 -23.68 5.47
N SER A 246 -1.16 -23.68 6.76
CA SER A 246 -1.77 -24.57 7.77
C SER A 246 -3.26 -24.33 7.93
N ILE A 247 -3.70 -23.06 8.02
CA ILE A 247 -5.13 -22.72 8.11
C ILE A 247 -5.91 -23.29 6.91
N ARG A 248 -5.30 -23.30 5.71
CA ARG A 248 -5.90 -23.87 4.51
C ARG A 248 -6.13 -25.38 4.62
N HIS A 249 -5.23 -26.11 5.28
CA HIS A 249 -5.38 -27.55 5.54
C HIS A 249 -6.42 -27.80 6.62
N GLU A 250 -6.29 -27.12 7.76
CA GLU A 250 -7.20 -27.21 8.91
C GLU A 250 -8.66 -26.94 8.52
N ARG A 251 -8.88 -26.07 7.51
CA ARG A 251 -10.21 -25.64 7.04
C ARG A 251 -10.49 -26.05 5.59
N ALA A 252 -9.88 -27.13 5.10
CA ALA A 252 -10.07 -27.58 3.72
C ALA A 252 -11.55 -27.80 3.36
N ASP A 253 -12.38 -28.19 4.32
CA ASP A 253 -13.81 -28.42 4.12
C ASP A 253 -14.62 -27.14 3.90
N GLU A 254 -14.15 -25.98 4.39
CA GLU A 254 -14.74 -24.67 4.11
C GLU A 254 -14.43 -24.18 2.69
N LEU A 255 -13.52 -24.84 1.98
CA LEU A 255 -13.05 -24.45 0.66
C LEU A 255 -13.73 -25.24 -0.46
N ARG A 256 -13.99 -24.54 -1.57
CA ARG A 256 -14.36 -25.18 -2.84
C ARG A 256 -13.29 -26.21 -3.22
N PRO A 257 -13.65 -27.37 -3.80
CA PRO A 257 -12.69 -28.44 -4.11
C PRO A 257 -11.45 -27.96 -4.88
N LYS A 258 -11.63 -27.09 -5.89
CA LYS A 258 -10.53 -26.50 -6.69
C LYS A 258 -9.59 -25.55 -5.92
N HIS A 259 -9.98 -25.13 -4.72
CA HIS A 259 -9.19 -24.28 -3.83
C HIS A 259 -8.55 -25.07 -2.67
N ARG A 260 -8.91 -26.34 -2.50
CA ARG A 260 -8.30 -27.19 -1.47
C ARG A 260 -6.82 -27.39 -1.78
N CYS A 261 -6.01 -27.53 -0.74
CA CYS A 261 -4.61 -27.83 -0.92
C CYS A 261 -4.45 -29.29 -1.38
N SER A 262 -3.57 -29.53 -2.36
CA SER A 262 -3.26 -30.87 -2.87
C SER A 262 -1.96 -31.43 -2.31
N CYS A 263 -1.36 -30.78 -1.31
CA CYS A 263 -0.12 -31.25 -0.70
C CYS A 263 -0.36 -32.60 0.01
N PRO A 264 0.40 -33.65 -0.32
CA PRO A 264 0.29 -34.93 0.38
C PRO A 264 0.87 -34.79 1.80
N GLY A 265 0.06 -35.10 2.82
CA GLY A 265 0.55 -35.52 4.13
C GLY A 265 1.08 -34.45 5.09
N ARG A 266 0.29 -33.42 5.42
CA ARG A 266 0.36 -32.83 6.78
C ARG A 266 -1.05 -32.67 7.34
N PRO A 267 -1.33 -33.17 8.55
CA PRO A 267 -2.61 -32.95 9.22
C PRO A 267 -2.87 -31.45 9.43
#